data_AF-A0A962V312-F1
#
_entry.id   AF-A0A962V312-F1
#
_cell.length_a   1.000
_cell.length_b   1.000
_cell.length_c   1.000
_cell.angle_alpha   90.00
_cell.angle_beta   90.00
_cell.angle_gamma   90.00
#
_symmetry.space_group_name_H-M   'P 1'
#
loop_
_entity.id
_entity.type
_entity.pdbx_description
1 polymer ?
#
loop_
_entity_poly.entity_id
_entity_poly.type
_entity_poly.pdbx_seq_one_letter_code
_entity_poly.pdbx_strand_id
1 'polypeptide(L)'
;ESFRYQGRTGLSAIYQGDSLYARWLRQRPALLKIGRTVFAHGGLGDGCLHYTPDVINQTLQDWMAYFQGMGEAPDQSTAWLTEQNSHSPIWTRCLRVGRQSASESSATRSMLHKLGQAWGFERIVAGHNPTLHLEYRAACPHPVFGDAVAVIDTGICRFYSGHLSALELRSGTPVMHYFERGEQELTLTKKWRAQCRQRLQSLSQTAA
;
A
#
# COMPACT_ATOMS: atom_id res chain seq x y z
N GLU A 1 -3.60 -9.41 29.74
CA GLU A 1 -2.41 -9.77 28.95
C GLU A 1 -1.48 -8.57 28.85
N SER A 2 -0.22 -8.76 29.18
CA SER A 2 0.73 -7.68 29.44
C SER A 2 1.68 -7.44 28.26
N PHE A 3 1.70 -6.19 27.80
CA PHE A 3 2.57 -5.78 26.70
C PHE A 3 4.02 -5.63 27.18
N ARG A 4 4.91 -6.56 26.79
CA ARG A 4 6.37 -6.42 26.97
C ARG A 4 7.02 -6.02 25.65
N TYR A 5 7.57 -4.81 25.61
CA TYR A 5 8.36 -4.32 24.48
C TYR A 5 9.75 -4.97 24.49
N GLN A 6 9.97 -5.97 23.63
CA GLN A 6 11.29 -6.57 23.37
C GLN A 6 11.69 -6.31 21.91
N GLY A 7 12.22 -5.14 21.55
CA GLY A 7 12.78 -4.90 20.21
C GLY A 7 11.86 -5.28 19.01
N ARG A 8 12.42 -5.89 17.95
CA ARG A 8 11.67 -6.31 16.74
C ARG A 8 10.45 -7.21 17.06
N THR A 9 10.46 -7.96 18.16
CA THR A 9 9.33 -8.82 18.58
C THR A 9 8.26 -8.07 19.39
N GLY A 10 8.60 -6.93 20.02
CA GLY A 10 7.62 -6.03 20.62
C GLY A 10 6.77 -5.26 19.59
N LEU A 11 7.36 -4.95 18.43
CA LEU A 11 6.64 -4.36 17.29
C LEU A 11 5.75 -5.38 16.57
N SER A 12 6.11 -6.67 16.53
CA SER A 12 5.23 -7.67 15.94
C SER A 12 3.97 -7.88 16.79
N ALA A 13 4.07 -7.84 18.13
CA ALA A 13 2.92 -8.06 19.01
C ALA A 13 1.75 -7.07 18.77
N ILE A 14 2.02 -5.81 18.41
CA ILE A 14 0.96 -4.84 18.09
C ILE A 14 0.30 -5.05 16.72
N TYR A 15 0.88 -5.90 15.88
CA TYR A 15 0.38 -6.27 14.56
C TYR A 15 -0.01 -7.75 14.47
N GLN A 16 -0.10 -8.46 15.60
CA GLN A 16 -0.45 -9.88 15.68
C GLN A 16 -1.77 -10.07 16.46
N GLY A 17 -2.38 -11.25 16.31
CA GLY A 17 -3.58 -11.66 17.03
C GLY A 17 -4.72 -10.65 16.94
N ASP A 18 -5.40 -10.40 18.05
CA ASP A 18 -6.52 -9.45 18.15
C ASP A 18 -6.14 -8.03 18.59
N SER A 19 -4.86 -7.68 18.49
CA SER A 19 -4.41 -6.31 18.79
C SER A 19 -5.13 -5.26 17.92
N LEU A 20 -5.20 -4.03 18.42
CA LEU A 20 -5.94 -2.93 17.78
C LEU A 20 -5.48 -2.71 16.33
N TYR A 21 -4.17 -2.63 16.08
CA TYR A 21 -3.65 -2.39 14.73
C TYR A 21 -3.72 -3.64 13.86
N ALA A 22 -3.55 -4.85 14.41
CA ALA A 22 -3.76 -6.08 13.66
C ALA A 22 -5.16 -6.15 13.07
N ARG A 23 -6.19 -6.00 13.93
CA ARG A 23 -7.61 -5.95 13.53
C ARG A 23 -7.87 -4.85 12.51
N TRP A 24 -7.36 -3.65 12.77
CA TRP A 24 -7.55 -2.52 11.88
C TRP A 24 -6.95 -2.76 10.49
N LEU A 25 -5.74 -3.33 10.40
CA LEU A 25 -5.06 -3.58 9.12
C LEU A 25 -5.70 -4.72 8.32
N ARG A 26 -5.99 -5.87 8.95
CA ARG A 26 -6.55 -7.03 8.22
C ARG A 26 -7.97 -6.83 7.71
N GLN A 27 -8.62 -5.71 8.06
CA GLN A 27 -9.94 -5.33 7.55
C GLN A 27 -9.87 -4.29 6.41
N ARG A 28 -8.67 -3.93 5.94
CA ARG A 28 -8.50 -2.94 4.87
C ARG A 28 -8.42 -3.64 3.51
N PRO A 29 -9.11 -3.12 2.49
CA PRO A 29 -8.93 -3.61 1.13
C PRO A 29 -7.55 -3.21 0.60
N ALA A 30 -6.93 -4.08 -0.19
CA ALA A 30 -5.72 -3.79 -0.94
C ALA A 30 -6.03 -3.06 -2.26
N LEU A 31 -7.23 -3.28 -2.81
CA LEU A 31 -7.77 -2.63 -4.00
C LEU A 31 -9.01 -1.82 -3.61
N LEU A 32 -9.00 -0.52 -3.91
CA LEU A 32 -10.15 0.35 -3.71
C LEU A 32 -10.62 0.90 -5.06
N LYS A 33 -11.92 0.81 -5.36
CA LYS A 33 -12.51 1.43 -6.54
C LYS A 33 -13.40 2.60 -6.15
N ILE A 34 -13.14 3.78 -6.72
CA ILE A 34 -13.98 4.97 -6.58
C ILE A 34 -14.33 5.47 -7.98
N GLY A 35 -15.63 5.43 -8.33
CA GLY A 35 -16.09 5.74 -9.68
C GLY A 35 -15.40 4.84 -10.72
N ARG A 36 -14.72 5.46 -11.69
CA ARG A 36 -13.96 4.77 -12.75
C ARG A 36 -12.46 4.68 -12.46
N THR A 37 -12.05 4.86 -11.21
CA THR A 37 -10.64 4.78 -10.78
C THR A 37 -10.44 3.65 -9.78
N VAL A 38 -9.42 2.82 -10.00
CA VAL A 38 -8.93 1.81 -9.05
C VAL A 38 -7.64 2.31 -8.42
N PHE A 39 -7.51 2.12 -7.11
CA PHE A 39 -6.32 2.42 -6.33
C PHE A 39 -5.70 1.10 -5.87
N ALA A 40 -4.40 0.94 -6.12
CA ALA A 40 -3.61 -0.21 -5.74
C ALA A 40 -2.24 0.25 -5.23
N HIS A 41 -1.60 -0.49 -4.32
CA HIS A 41 -0.28 -0.09 -3.83
C HIS A 41 0.79 -0.20 -4.93
N GLY A 42 0.96 -1.39 -5.53
CA GLY A 42 1.94 -1.62 -6.60
C GLY A 42 1.38 -1.36 -8.01
N GLY A 43 0.11 -1.73 -8.24
CA GLY A 43 -0.54 -1.64 -9.54
C GLY A 43 -1.42 -2.86 -9.80
N LEU A 44 -1.62 -3.21 -11.08
CA LEU A 44 -2.33 -4.43 -11.48
C LEU A 44 -1.43 -5.25 -12.42
N GLY A 45 -1.00 -6.42 -11.96
CA GLY A 45 -0.29 -7.43 -12.76
C GLY A 45 -1.25 -8.42 -13.42
N ASP A 46 -0.76 -9.22 -14.35
CA ASP A 46 -1.50 -10.24 -15.12
C ASP A 46 -2.16 -11.31 -14.25
N GLY A 47 -1.61 -11.59 -13.06
CA GLY A 47 -2.27 -12.41 -12.05
C GLY A 47 -3.68 -11.93 -11.69
N CYS A 48 -3.99 -10.65 -11.88
CA CYS A 48 -5.31 -10.08 -11.60
C CYS A 48 -6.37 -10.44 -12.65
N LEU A 49 -6.01 -10.92 -13.85
CA LEU A 49 -6.95 -11.17 -14.96
C LEU A 49 -8.01 -12.23 -14.66
N HIS A 50 -7.73 -13.12 -13.71
CA HIS A 50 -8.58 -14.27 -13.39
C HIS A 50 -9.43 -14.07 -12.13
N TYR A 51 -9.36 -12.90 -11.51
CA TYR A 51 -10.00 -12.62 -10.23
C TYR A 51 -10.81 -11.32 -10.27
N THR A 52 -11.77 -11.22 -9.36
CA THR A 52 -12.47 -9.97 -9.09
C THR A 52 -11.73 -9.19 -7.99
N PRO A 53 -11.91 -7.86 -7.89
CA PRO A 53 -11.31 -7.08 -6.80
C PRO A 53 -11.73 -7.58 -5.41
N ASP A 54 -12.97 -8.03 -5.26
CA ASP A 54 -13.48 -8.55 -3.99
C ASP A 54 -12.80 -9.85 -3.58
N VAL A 55 -12.58 -10.77 -4.53
CA VAL A 55 -11.82 -12.00 -4.28
C VAL A 55 -10.37 -11.68 -3.91
N ILE A 56 -9.72 -10.78 -4.65
CA ILE A 56 -8.34 -10.35 -4.34
C ILE A 56 -8.26 -9.75 -2.93
N ASN A 57 -9.19 -8.86 -2.58
CA ASN A 57 -9.25 -8.22 -1.27
C ASN A 57 -9.47 -9.24 -0.16
N GLN A 58 -10.45 -10.14 -0.30
CA GLN A 58 -10.75 -11.15 0.69
C GLN A 58 -9.54 -12.09 0.90
N THR A 59 -8.96 -12.62 -0.18
CA THR A 59 -7.81 -13.53 -0.09
C THR A 59 -6.61 -12.85 0.57
N LEU A 60 -6.34 -11.58 0.26
CA LEU A 60 -5.28 -10.82 0.94
C LEU A 60 -5.57 -10.58 2.42
N GLN A 61 -6.84 -10.36 2.81
CA GLN A 61 -7.24 -10.24 4.21
C GLN A 61 -7.09 -11.58 4.95
N ASP A 62 -7.38 -12.69 4.30
CA ASP A 62 -7.19 -14.04 4.86
C ASP A 62 -5.70 -14.37 5.04
N TRP A 63 -4.86 -14.04 4.05
CA TRP A 63 -3.40 -14.14 4.19
C TRP A 63 -2.88 -13.25 5.33
N MET A 64 -3.39 -12.03 5.45
CA MET A 64 -3.04 -11.14 6.56
C MET A 64 -3.48 -11.73 7.90
N ALA A 65 -4.67 -12.33 8.00
CA ALA A 65 -5.10 -13.01 9.21
C ALA A 65 -4.12 -14.15 9.56
N TYR A 66 -3.79 -15.00 8.60
CA TYR A 66 -2.85 -16.11 8.80
C TYR A 66 -1.47 -15.63 9.30
N PHE A 67 -0.89 -14.59 8.67
CA PHE A 67 0.37 -13.99 9.11
C PHE A 67 0.29 -13.34 10.50
N GLN A 68 -0.91 -12.97 10.92
CA GLN A 68 -1.21 -12.46 12.26
C GLN A 68 -1.52 -13.58 13.27
N GLY A 69 -1.33 -14.85 12.92
CA GLY A 69 -1.61 -16.00 13.77
C GLY A 69 -3.11 -16.25 13.98
N MET A 70 -3.95 -15.76 13.05
CA MET A 70 -5.40 -15.87 13.10
C MET A 70 -5.90 -16.66 11.87
N GLY A 71 -6.74 -17.67 12.09
CA GLY A 71 -7.30 -18.45 10.99
C GLY A 71 -6.30 -19.40 10.33
N GLU A 72 -6.76 -20.07 9.27
CA GLU A 72 -5.97 -21.05 8.53
C GLU A 72 -5.23 -20.40 7.36
N ALA A 73 -4.15 -21.06 6.90
CA ALA A 73 -3.45 -20.63 5.70
C ALA A 73 -4.41 -20.72 4.49
N PRO A 74 -4.55 -19.65 3.67
CA PRO A 74 -5.27 -19.74 2.41
C PRO A 74 -4.62 -20.73 1.44
N ASP A 75 -5.31 -21.04 0.35
CA ASP A 75 -4.77 -21.89 -0.72
C ASP A 75 -3.42 -21.34 -1.22
N GLN A 76 -2.39 -22.18 -1.18
CA GLN A 76 -1.03 -21.80 -1.56
C GLN A 76 -0.92 -21.31 -3.02
N SER A 77 -1.84 -21.71 -3.90
CA SER A 77 -1.94 -21.18 -5.27
C SER A 77 -2.24 -19.68 -5.33
N THR A 78 -2.67 -19.08 -4.20
CA THR A 78 -2.93 -17.64 -4.07
C THR A 78 -1.79 -16.87 -3.38
N ALA A 79 -0.73 -17.55 -2.95
CA ALA A 79 0.39 -16.94 -2.22
C ALA A 79 1.07 -15.81 -3.01
N TRP A 80 1.02 -15.86 -4.35
CA TRP A 80 1.51 -14.83 -5.25
C TRP A 80 0.97 -13.43 -4.93
N LEU A 81 -0.22 -13.31 -4.31
CA LEU A 81 -0.79 -12.04 -3.90
C LEU A 81 0.09 -11.31 -2.85
N THR A 82 0.80 -12.06 -2.02
CA THR A 82 1.59 -11.53 -0.89
C THR A 82 3.10 -11.48 -1.18
N GLU A 83 3.54 -12.17 -2.22
CA GLU A 83 4.95 -12.29 -2.59
C GLU A 83 5.45 -11.10 -3.40
N GLN A 84 6.75 -10.83 -3.32
CA GLN A 84 7.43 -9.77 -4.08
C GLN A 84 7.61 -10.16 -5.55
N ASN A 85 6.52 -10.12 -6.32
CA ASN A 85 6.51 -10.48 -7.74
C ASN A 85 5.77 -9.43 -8.59
N SER A 86 5.83 -9.58 -9.91
CA SER A 86 5.21 -8.67 -10.88
C SER A 86 3.71 -8.91 -11.08
N HIS A 87 3.15 -9.97 -10.50
CA HIS A 87 1.73 -10.33 -10.60
C HIS A 87 0.90 -9.66 -9.50
N SER A 88 1.46 -9.57 -8.29
CA SER A 88 0.82 -9.04 -7.07
C SER A 88 0.39 -7.58 -7.23
N PRO A 89 -0.85 -7.22 -6.85
CA PRO A 89 -1.28 -5.83 -6.86
C PRO A 89 -0.60 -4.97 -5.79
N ILE A 90 0.04 -5.58 -4.80
CA ILE A 90 0.77 -4.88 -3.73
C ILE A 90 2.24 -4.67 -4.13
N TRP A 91 2.87 -5.64 -4.78
CA TRP A 91 4.32 -5.63 -5.02
C TRP A 91 4.77 -5.35 -6.45
N THR A 92 3.84 -5.37 -7.41
CA THR A 92 4.23 -5.21 -8.81
C THR A 92 4.90 -3.87 -9.07
N ARG A 93 5.91 -3.90 -9.95
CA ARG A 93 6.64 -2.72 -10.45
C ARG A 93 6.35 -2.43 -11.92
N CYS A 94 5.38 -3.11 -12.51
CA CYS A 94 5.05 -3.00 -13.94
C CYS A 94 4.58 -1.62 -14.38
N LEU A 95 4.11 -0.79 -13.44
CA LEU A 95 3.69 0.59 -13.69
C LEU A 95 4.80 1.60 -13.37
N ARG A 96 6.03 1.17 -13.06
CA ARG A 96 7.14 2.08 -12.72
C ARG A 96 7.47 2.99 -13.91
N VAL A 97 7.71 4.26 -13.60
CA VAL A 97 8.25 5.25 -14.53
C VAL A 97 9.76 5.07 -14.67
N GLY A 98 10.26 4.97 -15.90
CA GLY A 98 11.68 4.79 -16.21
C GLY A 98 11.96 3.41 -16.80
N ARG A 99 13.23 3.01 -16.77
CA ARG A 99 13.65 1.72 -17.35
C ARG A 99 13.05 0.57 -16.53
N GLN A 100 12.36 -0.37 -17.17
CA GLN A 100 11.86 -1.59 -16.54
C GLN A 100 12.75 -2.78 -16.94
N SER A 101 12.97 -3.73 -16.04
CA SER A 101 13.54 -5.02 -16.40
C SER A 101 12.47 -5.92 -17.02
N ALA A 102 12.88 -6.95 -17.77
CA ALA A 102 11.94 -7.93 -18.32
C ALA A 102 11.11 -8.63 -17.23
N SER A 103 11.69 -8.85 -16.04
CA SER A 103 11.00 -9.44 -14.88
C SER A 103 9.92 -8.55 -14.26
N GLU A 104 9.92 -7.25 -14.57
CA GLU A 104 8.94 -6.29 -14.05
C GLU A 104 7.80 -6.03 -15.04
N SER A 105 7.90 -6.52 -16.27
CA SER A 105 7.02 -6.14 -17.39
C SER A 105 5.80 -7.06 -17.58
N SER A 106 4.98 -7.24 -16.54
CA SER A 106 3.73 -8.03 -16.64
C SER A 106 2.54 -7.24 -17.19
N ALA A 107 2.48 -5.92 -16.96
CA ALA A 107 1.38 -5.09 -17.42
C ALA A 107 1.58 -4.58 -18.85
N THR A 108 0.53 -4.71 -19.66
CA THR A 108 0.45 -4.11 -21.00
C THR A 108 -0.81 -3.27 -21.10
N ARG A 109 -0.84 -2.28 -22.01
CA ARG A 109 -2.05 -1.47 -22.27
C ARG A 109 -3.28 -2.34 -22.57
N SER A 110 -3.10 -3.40 -23.36
CA SER A 110 -4.18 -4.33 -23.72
C SER A 110 -4.71 -5.08 -22.50
N MET A 111 -3.82 -5.55 -21.64
CA MET A 111 -4.19 -6.24 -20.40
C MET A 111 -4.93 -5.30 -19.44
N LEU A 112 -4.44 -4.07 -19.24
CA LEU A 112 -5.10 -3.08 -18.37
C LEU A 112 -6.47 -2.68 -18.94
N HIS A 113 -6.60 -2.56 -20.26
CA HIS A 113 -7.88 -2.31 -20.92
C HIS A 113 -8.87 -3.45 -20.67
N LYS A 114 -8.45 -4.72 -20.80
CA LYS A 114 -9.31 -5.88 -20.50
C LYS A 114 -9.79 -5.89 -19.05
N LEU A 115 -8.89 -5.62 -18.10
CA LEU A 115 -9.25 -5.46 -16.69
C LEU A 115 -10.24 -4.29 -16.50
N GLY A 116 -9.99 -3.15 -17.14
CA GLY A 116 -10.86 -1.99 -17.10
C GLY A 116 -12.28 -2.30 -17.57
N GLN A 117 -12.43 -3.08 -18.65
CA GLN A 117 -13.73 -3.55 -19.13
C GLN A 117 -14.39 -4.52 -18.15
N ALA A 118 -13.64 -5.49 -17.62
CA ALA A 118 -14.18 -6.49 -16.71
C ALA A 118 -14.60 -5.91 -15.34
N TRP A 119 -13.83 -4.96 -14.81
CA TRP A 119 -14.04 -4.37 -13.48
C TRP A 119 -14.73 -3.01 -13.51
N GLY A 120 -14.94 -2.44 -14.70
CA GLY A 120 -15.58 -1.15 -14.92
C GLY A 120 -14.76 0.05 -14.41
N PHE A 121 -13.48 0.14 -14.78
CA PHE A 121 -12.61 1.28 -14.51
C PHE A 121 -11.90 1.78 -15.78
N GLU A 122 -11.41 3.01 -15.74
CA GLU A 122 -10.59 3.64 -16.80
C GLU A 122 -9.19 3.99 -16.32
N ARG A 123 -9.02 4.23 -15.02
CA ARG A 123 -7.76 4.67 -14.44
C ARG A 123 -7.31 3.78 -13.30
N ILE A 124 -6.00 3.54 -13.24
CA ILE A 124 -5.32 2.97 -12.09
C ILE A 124 -4.45 4.04 -11.46
N VAL A 125 -4.56 4.19 -10.15
CA VAL A 125 -3.67 5.01 -9.34
C VAL A 125 -2.78 4.06 -8.53
N ALA A 126 -1.47 4.18 -8.71
CA ALA A 126 -0.48 3.31 -8.09
C ALA A 126 0.58 4.10 -7.31
N GLY A 127 1.12 3.47 -6.27
CA GLY A 127 2.28 3.93 -5.52
C GLY A 127 3.48 2.99 -5.71
N HIS A 128 4.12 2.62 -4.59
CA HIS A 128 5.17 1.60 -4.44
C HIS A 128 6.53 1.90 -5.10
N ASN A 129 6.51 2.62 -6.22
CA ASN A 129 7.69 2.92 -7.03
C ASN A 129 7.89 4.45 -7.07
N PRO A 130 8.73 5.01 -6.17
CA PRO A 130 9.03 6.42 -6.17
C PRO A 130 9.48 6.91 -7.55
N THR A 131 8.92 8.02 -8.02
CA THR A 131 9.17 8.58 -9.35
C THR A 131 10.50 9.36 -9.42
N LEU A 132 11.60 8.72 -9.02
CA LEU A 132 12.96 9.28 -8.98
C LEU A 132 13.35 9.98 -10.30
N HIS A 133 13.06 9.35 -11.43
CA HIS A 133 13.38 9.88 -12.77
C HIS A 133 12.58 11.12 -13.18
N LEU A 134 11.56 11.49 -12.40
CA LEU A 134 10.75 12.69 -12.57
C LEU A 134 10.93 13.67 -11.40
N GLU A 135 12.08 13.65 -10.73
CA GLU A 135 12.35 14.49 -9.56
C GLU A 135 11.28 14.32 -8.47
N TYR A 136 10.81 13.09 -8.29
CA TYR A 136 9.73 12.72 -7.38
C TYR A 136 8.37 13.36 -7.68
N ARG A 137 8.13 13.86 -8.91
CA ARG A 137 6.81 14.31 -9.34
C ARG A 137 5.94 13.13 -9.75
N ALA A 138 4.64 13.22 -9.47
CA ALA A 138 3.69 12.21 -9.92
C ALA A 138 3.64 12.13 -11.45
N ALA A 139 3.49 10.93 -11.98
CA ALA A 139 3.30 10.68 -13.40
C ALA A 139 1.82 10.52 -13.71
N CYS A 140 1.17 11.64 -14.01
CA CYS A 140 -0.23 11.70 -14.38
C CYS A 140 -0.40 12.80 -15.44
N PRO A 141 -0.44 12.46 -16.75
CA PRO A 141 -0.50 11.09 -17.31
C PRO A 141 0.81 10.29 -17.18
N HIS A 142 0.71 8.96 -17.21
CA HIS A 142 1.89 8.08 -17.22
C HIS A 142 2.60 8.08 -18.59
N PRO A 143 3.94 8.17 -18.68
CA PRO A 143 4.67 8.25 -19.96
C PRO A 143 4.39 7.09 -20.93
N VAL A 144 4.21 5.88 -20.40
CA VAL A 144 3.97 4.67 -21.21
C VAL A 144 2.50 4.31 -21.34
N PHE A 145 1.65 4.72 -20.40
CA PHE A 145 0.25 4.24 -20.29
C PHE A 145 -0.80 5.36 -20.48
N GLY A 146 -0.38 6.62 -20.61
CA GLY A 146 -1.27 7.76 -20.75
C GLY A 146 -2.17 7.96 -19.54
N ASP A 147 -3.40 8.42 -19.78
CA ASP A 147 -4.39 8.72 -18.73
C ASP A 147 -4.93 7.50 -17.97
N ALA A 148 -4.68 6.30 -18.51
CA ALA A 148 -5.10 5.05 -17.89
C ALA A 148 -4.33 4.73 -16.61
N VAL A 149 -3.18 5.37 -16.39
CA VAL A 149 -2.35 5.15 -15.20
C VAL A 149 -1.88 6.49 -14.64
N ALA A 150 -1.97 6.60 -13.31
CA ALA A 150 -1.33 7.64 -12.54
C ALA A 150 -0.40 6.98 -11.51
N VAL A 151 0.88 7.37 -11.48
CA VAL A 151 1.81 6.95 -10.42
C VAL A 151 2.04 8.13 -9.50
N ILE A 152 1.69 7.97 -8.22
CA ILE A 152 1.65 9.06 -7.24
C ILE A 152 2.64 8.87 -6.08
N ASP A 153 3.54 7.88 -6.17
CA ASP A 153 4.61 7.75 -5.19
C ASP A 153 5.67 8.83 -5.43
N THR A 154 5.48 9.97 -4.78
CA THR A 154 6.40 11.11 -4.82
C THR A 154 7.50 10.99 -3.77
N GLY A 155 7.81 9.77 -3.28
CA GLY A 155 8.89 9.57 -2.31
C GLY A 155 8.64 10.27 -0.98
N ILE A 156 7.40 10.23 -0.46
CA ILE A 156 6.99 10.94 0.77
C ILE A 156 7.81 10.51 2.01
N CYS A 157 8.44 9.34 2.00
CA CYS A 157 9.33 8.93 3.08
C CYS A 157 10.59 9.80 3.12
N ARG A 158 11.04 10.21 4.32
CA ARG A 158 12.26 11.02 4.50
C ARG A 158 13.51 10.39 3.89
N PHE A 159 13.56 9.05 3.83
CA PHE A 159 14.65 8.33 3.16
C PHE A 159 14.84 8.76 1.70
N TYR A 160 13.75 9.00 0.97
CA TYR A 160 13.80 9.44 -0.42
C TYR A 160 13.95 10.96 -0.58
N SER A 161 13.69 11.72 0.49
CA SER A 161 13.66 13.20 0.45
C SER A 161 12.71 13.75 -0.64
N GLY A 162 11.69 12.98 -1.01
CA GLY A 162 10.71 13.38 -2.00
C GLY A 162 9.62 14.28 -1.43
N HIS A 163 8.61 14.57 -2.26
CA HIS A 163 7.58 15.55 -1.96
C HIS A 163 6.45 14.97 -1.12
N LEU A 164 5.95 15.77 -0.16
CA LEU A 164 4.62 15.56 0.41
C LEU A 164 3.60 15.94 -0.66
N SER A 165 2.75 15.01 -1.05
CA SER A 165 1.79 15.24 -2.13
C SER A 165 0.46 14.54 -1.87
N ALA A 166 -0.57 14.98 -2.59
CA ALA A 166 -1.87 14.33 -2.63
C ALA A 166 -2.46 14.39 -4.04
N LEU A 167 -3.17 13.34 -4.43
CA LEU A 167 -3.99 13.32 -5.63
C LEU A 167 -5.45 13.62 -5.26
N GLU A 168 -6.02 14.64 -5.88
CA GLU A 168 -7.45 14.95 -5.82
C GLU A 168 -8.12 14.51 -7.13
N LEU A 169 -9.29 13.86 -7.05
CA LEU A 169 -10.12 13.58 -8.22
C LEU A 169 -11.26 14.60 -8.31
N ARG A 170 -11.08 15.65 -9.13
CA ARG A 170 -12.12 16.67 -9.38
C ARG A 170 -13.02 16.23 -10.53
N SER A 171 -14.21 15.76 -10.22
CA SER A 171 -15.16 15.24 -11.23
C SER A 171 -14.52 14.17 -12.13
N GLY A 172 -13.65 13.33 -11.56
CA GLY A 172 -12.93 12.27 -12.28
C GLY A 172 -11.60 12.71 -12.92
N THR A 173 -11.28 14.00 -12.93
CA THR A 173 -10.00 14.53 -13.41
C THR A 173 -8.96 14.56 -12.28
N PRO A 174 -7.78 13.95 -12.48
CA PRO A 174 -6.71 13.96 -11.49
C PRO A 174 -6.05 15.34 -11.39
N VAL A 175 -5.91 15.84 -10.17
CA VAL A 175 -5.18 17.08 -9.84
C VAL A 175 -4.17 16.77 -8.74
N MET A 176 -2.90 17.02 -9.02
CA MET A 176 -1.82 16.81 -8.06
C MET A 176 -1.59 18.05 -7.21
N HIS A 177 -1.52 17.86 -5.90
CA HIS A 177 -1.14 18.86 -4.93
C HIS A 177 0.21 18.52 -4.34
N TYR A 178 1.07 19.52 -4.19
CA TYR A 178 2.36 19.41 -3.54
C TYR A 178 2.40 20.35 -2.36
N PHE A 179 2.96 19.87 -1.26
CA PHE A 179 3.02 20.60 0.00
C PHE A 179 4.46 20.74 0.44
N GLU A 180 4.75 21.89 1.06
CA GLU A 180 6.01 22.06 1.77
C GLU A 180 6.05 21.08 2.95
N ARG A 181 7.12 20.29 3.00
CA ARG A 181 7.40 19.48 4.16
C ARG A 181 7.97 20.41 5.22
N GLY A 182 7.25 20.61 6.32
CA GLY A 182 7.81 21.29 7.48
C GLY A 182 9.14 20.64 7.90
N GLU A 183 10.18 21.46 8.05
CA GLU A 183 11.51 21.03 8.54
C GLU A 183 11.47 20.55 10.00
N GLN A 184 10.44 20.94 10.75
CA GLN A 184 10.24 20.44 12.10
C GLN A 184 9.99 18.92 12.05
N GLU A 185 10.94 18.17 12.61
CA GLU A 185 10.61 16.87 13.17
C GLU A 185 9.39 17.08 14.06
N LEU A 186 8.28 16.39 13.78
CA LEU A 186 7.16 16.32 14.70
C LEU A 186 7.75 15.75 15.99
N THR A 187 8.11 16.64 16.90
CA THR A 187 8.63 16.23 18.18
C THR A 187 7.44 15.52 18.78
N LEU A 188 7.47 14.18 18.89
CA LEU A 188 6.67 13.49 19.88
C LEU A 188 6.97 14.25 21.16
N THR A 189 6.05 15.12 21.55
CA THR A 189 6.36 16.18 22.51
C THR A 189 6.93 15.49 23.75
N LYS A 190 7.80 16.16 24.52
CA LYS A 190 8.28 15.57 25.80
C LYS A 190 7.11 14.99 26.61
N LYS A 191 5.94 15.65 26.53
CA LYS A 191 4.64 15.18 27.00
C LYS A 191 4.21 13.82 26.40
N TRP A 192 4.14 13.67 25.08
CA TRP A 192 3.79 12.39 24.44
C TRP A 192 4.80 11.28 24.72
N ARG A 193 6.11 11.55 24.71
CA ARG A 193 7.13 10.56 25.08
C ARG A 193 7.02 10.14 26.55
N ALA A 194 6.75 11.07 27.46
CA ALA A 194 6.53 10.78 28.88
C ALA A 194 5.23 9.98 29.10
N GLN A 195 4.14 10.35 28.42
CA GLN A 195 2.87 9.64 28.49
C GLN A 195 2.97 8.22 27.94
N CYS A 196 3.65 8.02 26.80
CA CYS A 196 3.90 6.67 26.28
C CYS A 196 4.74 5.84 27.26
N ARG A 197 5.78 6.41 27.87
CA ARG A 197 6.60 5.73 28.89
C ARG A 197 5.82 5.39 30.16
N GLN A 198 5.05 6.32 30.71
CA GLN A 198 4.18 6.08 31.86
C GLN A 198 3.13 5.00 31.55
N ARG A 199 2.54 5.04 30.36
CA ARG A 199 1.56 4.03 29.94
C ARG A 199 2.20 2.65 29.81
N LEU A 200 3.39 2.56 29.22
CA LEU A 200 4.16 1.30 29.17
C LEU A 200 4.51 0.77 30.57
N GLN A 201 4.94 1.64 31.49
CA GLN A 201 5.21 1.27 32.88
C GLN A 201 3.94 0.76 33.59
N SER A 202 2.81 1.44 33.44
CA SER A 202 1.54 1.00 34.04
C SER A 202 1.05 -0.35 33.52
N LEU A 203 1.22 -0.62 32.22
CA LEU A 203 0.89 -1.91 31.59
C LEU A 203 1.83 -3.04 32.03
N SER A 204 3.07 -2.72 32.39
CA SER A 204 4.04 -3.69 32.94
C SER A 204 3.83 -3.99 34.43
N GLN A 205 3.11 -3.14 35.17
CA GLN A 205 2.78 -3.33 36.59
C GLN A 205 1.46 -4.07 36.80
N THR A 206 0.51 -3.94 35.88
CA THR A 206 -0.75 -4.73 35.85
C THR A 206 -0.57 -6.13 35.27
N ALA A 207 0.66 -6.47 34.91
CA ALA A 207 1.10 -7.70 34.26
C ALA A 207 1.66 -8.78 35.20
N ALA A 208 2.01 -8.35 36.42
CA ALA A 208 2.70 -9.11 37.45
C ALA A 208 1.74 -9.32 38.60
#